data_AF-A0A2V1K2N4-F1
#
_entry.id   AF-A0A2V1K2N4-F1
#
_cell.length_a   1.000
_cell.length_b   1.000
_cell.length_c   1.000
_cell.angle_alpha   90.00
_cell.angle_beta   90.00
_cell.angle_gamma   90.00
#
_symmetry.space_group_name_H-M   'P 1'
#
loop_
_entity.id
_entity.type
_entity.pdbx_description
1 polymer ?
#
loop_
_entity_poly.entity_id
_entity_poly.type
_entity_poly.pdbx_seq_one_letter_code
_entity_poly.pdbx_strand_id
1 'polypeptide(L)'
;MLKDRRFQVWLVIFAVVAIPLVALLWPRSPHHPSIGGGSYDLSGFVYTLCLLAFSGLWSLIALLTAFSRDNAWAARRAYWLAGVSATTFVAALIAFGDNL
;
A
#
# COMPACT_ATOMS: atom_id res chain seq x y z
N MET A 1 -13.21 -23.54 -6.74
CA MET A 1 -11.79 -23.48 -6.29
C MET A 1 -10.92 -22.48 -7.05
N LEU A 2 -10.93 -22.40 -8.39
CA LEU A 2 -10.13 -21.38 -9.13
C LEU A 2 -10.52 -19.91 -8.85
N LYS A 3 -11.79 -19.67 -8.49
CA LYS A 3 -12.34 -18.32 -8.26
C LYS A 3 -11.88 -17.71 -6.93
N ASP A 4 -11.61 -18.52 -5.91
CA ASP A 4 -11.02 -18.09 -4.63
C ASP A 4 -9.53 -17.76 -4.77
N ARG A 5 -8.82 -18.54 -5.60
CA ARG A 5 -7.39 -18.31 -5.87
C ARG A 5 -7.13 -16.91 -6.46
N ARG A 6 -7.99 -16.40 -7.34
CA ARG A 6 -7.81 -15.05 -7.93
C ARG A 6 -7.85 -13.95 -6.86
N PHE A 7 -8.77 -14.05 -5.91
CA PHE A 7 -8.87 -13.11 -4.79
C PHE A 7 -7.65 -13.21 -3.87
N GLN A 8 -7.24 -14.44 -3.54
CA GLN A 8 -6.04 -14.67 -2.73
C GLN A 8 -4.78 -14.12 -3.41
N VAL A 9 -4.62 -14.31 -4.72
CA VAL A 9 -3.50 -13.76 -5.50
C VAL A 9 -3.48 -12.24 -5.43
N TRP A 10 -4.63 -11.58 -5.59
CA TRP A 10 -4.72 -10.12 -5.42
C TRP A 10 -4.30 -9.68 -4.02
N LEU A 11 -4.80 -10.34 -2.98
CA LEU A 11 -4.43 -10.02 -1.60
C LEU A 11 -2.94 -10.25 -1.33
N VAL A 12 -2.37 -11.33 -1.87
CA VAL A 12 -0.93 -11.63 -1.76
C VAL A 12 -0.09 -10.58 -2.47
N ILE A 13 -0.46 -10.16 -3.68
CA ILE A 13 0.26 -9.10 -4.41
C ILE A 13 0.24 -7.80 -3.60
N PHE A 14 -0.93 -7.43 -3.06
CA PHE A 14 -1.04 -6.26 -2.20
C PHE A 14 -0.09 -6.35 -0.99
N ALA A 15 -0.11 -7.49 -0.28
CA ALA A 15 0.73 -7.71 0.88
C ALA A 15 2.24 -7.68 0.53
N VAL A 16 2.64 -8.32 -0.57
CA VAL A 16 4.03 -8.39 -1.03
C VAL A 16 4.60 -7.01 -1.37
N VAL A 17 3.77 -6.06 -1.80
CA VAL A 17 4.22 -4.69 -2.09
C VAL A 17 4.11 -3.78 -0.86
N ALA A 18 2.97 -3.80 -0.17
CA ALA A 18 2.71 -2.89 0.94
C ALA A 18 3.56 -3.19 2.18
N ILE A 19 3.75 -4.47 2.53
CA ILE A 19 4.48 -4.86 3.75
C ILE A 19 5.95 -4.41 3.70
N PRO A 20 6.70 -4.66 2.61
CA PRO A 20 8.08 -4.18 2.53
C PRO A 20 8.19 -2.66 2.59
N LEU A 21 7.29 -1.91 1.94
CA LEU A 21 7.28 -0.44 2.00
C LEU A 21 7.06 0.05 3.43
N VAL A 22 6.10 -0.53 4.16
CA VAL A 22 5.87 -0.24 5.58
C VAL A 22 7.10 -0.60 6.42
N ALA A 23 7.74 -1.75 6.16
CA ALA A 23 8.94 -2.17 6.89
C ALA A 23 10.18 -1.30 6.61
N LEU A 24 10.25 -0.69 5.42
CA LEU A 24 11.29 0.28 5.07
C LEU A 24 11.05 1.64 5.77
N LEU A 25 9.79 2.03 5.94
CA LEU A 25 9.38 3.26 6.63
C LEU A 25 9.35 3.13 8.15
N TRP A 26 9.38 1.91 8.68
CA TRP A 26 9.39 1.68 10.12
C TRP A 26 10.61 2.35 10.76
N PRO A 27 10.46 3.05 11.91
CA PRO A 27 11.55 3.80 12.51
C PRO A 27 12.80 2.94 12.66
N ARG A 28 13.88 3.34 11.96
CA ARG A 28 15.22 2.80 12.14
C ARG A 28 16.02 3.79 12.97
N SER A 29 16.95 3.25 13.78
CA SER A 29 17.91 4.07 14.52
C SER A 29 18.54 5.10 13.57
N PRO A 30 18.71 6.36 14.00
CA PRO A 30 19.19 7.43 13.12
C PRO A 30 20.50 6.99 12.46
N HIS A 31 20.50 6.91 11.13
CA HIS A 31 21.74 6.68 10.39
C HIS A 31 22.67 7.84 10.69
N HIS A 32 23.87 7.52 11.17
CA HIS A 32 24.89 8.51 11.49
C HIS A 32 25.06 9.51 10.34
N PRO A 33 25.22 10.81 10.65
CA PRO A 33 25.38 11.82 9.61
C PRO A 33 26.58 11.44 8.72
N SER A 34 26.39 11.57 7.41
CA SER A 34 27.44 11.36 6.40
C SER A 34 28.67 12.20 6.74
N ILE A 35 29.74 11.55 7.20
CA ILE A 35 31.04 12.18 7.41
C ILE A 35 31.67 12.35 6.01
N GLY A 36 31.32 13.43 5.30
CA GLY A 36 32.04 13.83 4.09
C GLY A 36 31.24 14.25 2.85
N GLY A 37 29.90 14.32 2.90
CA GLY A 37 29.14 14.85 1.76
C GLY A 37 27.64 14.77 1.97
N GLY A 38 26.97 15.92 1.89
CA GLY A 38 25.55 16.10 2.20
C GLY A 38 24.59 15.50 1.17
N SER A 39 24.55 14.18 1.07
CA SER A 39 23.46 13.47 0.40
C SER A 39 22.21 13.51 1.30
N TYR A 40 21.18 14.23 0.87
CA TYR A 40 19.85 14.16 1.49
C TYR A 40 19.30 12.75 1.35
N ASP A 41 18.86 12.15 2.46
CA ASP A 41 18.15 10.89 2.43
C ASP A 41 16.69 11.12 2.02
N LEU A 42 16.40 10.89 0.74
CA LEU A 42 15.06 10.99 0.17
C LEU A 42 14.24 9.69 0.34
N SER A 43 14.78 8.67 1.01
CA SER A 43 14.13 7.36 1.12
C SER A 43 12.75 7.45 1.79
N GLY A 44 12.63 8.25 2.86
CA GLY A 44 11.36 8.51 3.54
C GLY A 44 10.29 9.07 2.60
N PHE A 45 10.64 10.11 1.83
CA PHE A 45 9.75 10.72 0.83
C PHE A 45 9.35 9.70 -0.24
N VAL A 46 10.32 9.02 -0.85
CA VAL A 46 10.09 8.08 -1.96
C VAL A 46 9.23 6.90 -1.51
N TYR A 47 9.55 6.27 -0.38
CA TYR A 47 8.79 5.11 0.10
C TYR A 47 7.38 5.49 0.55
N THR A 48 7.20 6.66 1.17
CA THR A 48 5.88 7.18 1.54
C THR A 48 5.03 7.43 0.30
N LEU A 49 5.59 8.11 -0.71
CA LEU A 49 4.90 8.39 -1.96
C LEU A 49 4.54 7.09 -2.70
N CYS A 50 5.45 6.11 -2.76
CA CYS A 50 5.18 4.80 -3.35
C CYS A 50 4.05 4.07 -2.61
N LEU A 51 4.05 4.07 -1.27
CA LEU A 51 3.02 3.41 -0.47
C LEU A 51 1.65 4.05 -0.68
N LEU A 52 1.57 5.38 -0.70
CA LEU A 52 0.34 6.12 -0.95
C LEU A 52 -0.16 5.92 -2.38
N ALA A 53 0.70 6.09 -3.40
CA ALA A 53 0.32 5.89 -4.79
C ALA A 53 -0.17 4.46 -5.03
N PHE A 54 0.55 3.45 -4.51
CA PHE A 54 0.17 2.05 -4.64
C PHE A 54 -1.16 1.76 -3.96
N SER A 55 -1.30 2.08 -2.67
CA SER A 55 -2.52 1.78 -1.92
C SER A 55 -3.75 2.56 -2.43
N GLY A 56 -3.55 3.80 -2.87
CA GLY A 56 -4.60 4.62 -3.48
C GLY A 56 -5.08 4.07 -4.82
N LEU A 57 -4.15 3.80 -5.76
CA LEU A 57 -4.50 3.21 -7.05
C LEU A 57 -5.11 1.82 -6.88
N TRP A 58 -4.56 1.00 -5.98
CA TRP A 58 -5.05 -0.33 -5.70
C TRP A 58 -6.50 -0.32 -5.19
N SER A 59 -6.80 0.60 -4.27
CA SER A 59 -8.16 0.82 -3.77
C SER A 59 -9.12 1.20 -4.90
N LEU A 60 -8.72 2.15 -5.76
CA LEU A 60 -9.53 2.62 -6.86
C LEU A 60 -9.82 1.50 -7.86
N ILE A 61 -8.81 0.72 -8.25
CA ILE A 61 -8.95 -0.43 -9.15
C ILE A 61 -9.84 -1.50 -8.52
N ALA A 62 -9.66 -1.81 -7.23
CA ALA A 62 -10.48 -2.79 -6.53
C ALA A 62 -11.96 -2.36 -6.45
N LEU A 63 -12.21 -1.07 -6.27
CA LEU A 63 -13.55 -0.48 -6.21
C LEU A 63 -14.23 -0.50 -7.59
N LEU A 64 -13.52 -0.11 -8.66
CA LEU A 64 -14.02 -0.24 -10.03
C LEU A 64 -14.32 -1.70 -10.40
N THR A 65 -13.45 -2.62 -9.98
CA THR A 65 -13.67 -4.06 -10.18
C THR A 65 -14.89 -4.57 -9.41
N ALA A 66 -15.19 -4.01 -8.23
CA ALA A 66 -16.38 -4.37 -7.47
C ALA A 66 -17.65 -3.91 -8.17
N PHE A 67 -17.67 -2.70 -8.73
CA PHE A 67 -18.79 -2.16 -9.50
C PHE A 67 -19.06 -2.92 -10.78
N SER A 68 -18.03 -3.47 -11.43
CA SER A 68 -18.19 -4.22 -12.68
C SER A 68 -18.64 -5.68 -12.51
N ARG A 69 -19.02 -6.11 -11.29
CA ARG A 69 -19.33 -7.52 -10.98
C ARG A 69 -20.81 -7.72 -10.72
N ASP A 70 -21.46 -8.53 -11.56
CA ASP A 70 -22.87 -8.91 -11.38
C ASP A 70 -23.08 -9.88 -10.20
N ASN A 71 -22.03 -10.59 -9.79
CA ASN A 71 -22.10 -11.53 -8.67
C ASN A 71 -21.82 -10.82 -7.33
N ALA A 72 -22.85 -10.70 -6.50
CA ALA A 72 -22.80 -10.05 -5.19
C ALA A 72 -21.68 -10.56 -4.26
N TRP A 73 -21.41 -11.87 -4.24
CA TRP A 73 -20.34 -12.45 -3.41
C TRP A 73 -18.95 -12.02 -3.91
N ALA A 74 -18.77 -11.96 -5.22
CA ALA A 74 -17.51 -11.53 -5.82
C ALA A 74 -17.29 -10.03 -5.68
N ALA A 75 -18.35 -9.23 -5.83
CA ALA A 75 -18.33 -7.79 -5.58
C ALA A 75 -17.98 -7.50 -4.11
N ARG A 76 -18.59 -8.20 -3.14
CA ARG A 76 -18.31 -8.03 -1.71
C ARG A 76 -16.83 -8.25 -1.36
N ARG A 77 -16.18 -9.23 -1.98
CA ARG A 77 -14.73 -9.47 -1.79
C ARG A 77 -13.88 -8.34 -2.37
N ALA A 78 -14.24 -7.83 -3.54
CA ALA A 78 -13.57 -6.68 -4.14
C ALA A 78 -13.74 -5.41 -3.28
N TYR A 79 -14.93 -5.19 -2.71
CA TYR A 79 -15.15 -4.12 -1.73
C TYR A 79 -14.29 -4.26 -0.47
N TRP A 80 -14.17 -5.48 0.08
CA TRP A 80 -13.28 -5.72 1.21
C TRP A 80 -11.83 -5.34 0.88
N LEU A 81 -11.37 -5.69 -0.31
CA LEU A 81 -10.01 -5.43 -0.74
C LEU A 81 -9.76 -3.94 -1.03
N ALA A 82 -10.76 -3.24 -1.56
CA ALA A 82 -10.78 -1.78 -1.65
C ALA A 82 -10.73 -1.14 -0.25
N GLY A 83 -11.53 -1.63 0.69
CA GLY A 83 -11.54 -1.15 2.08
C GLY A 83 -10.20 -1.34 2.80
N VAL A 84 -9.57 -2.51 2.64
CA VAL A 84 -8.24 -2.79 3.22
C VAL A 84 -7.20 -1.84 2.66
N SER A 85 -7.14 -1.68 1.33
CA SER A 85 -6.16 -0.80 0.69
C SER A 85 -6.41 0.69 0.99
N ALA A 86 -7.67 1.14 1.06
CA ALA A 86 -8.02 2.47 1.50
C ALA A 86 -7.64 2.72 2.97
N THR A 87 -7.85 1.74 3.85
CA THR A 87 -7.44 1.84 5.25
C THR A 87 -5.93 1.94 5.36
N THR A 88 -5.18 1.13 4.60
CA THR A 88 -3.72 1.22 4.52
C THR A 88 -3.27 2.59 4.01
N PHE A 89 -3.94 3.16 3.00
CA PHE A 89 -3.64 4.50 2.51
C PHE A 89 -3.79 5.56 3.60
N VAL A 90 -4.94 5.57 4.30
CA VAL A 90 -5.21 6.52 5.38
C VAL A 90 -4.22 6.34 6.53
N ALA A 91 -3.97 5.10 6.94
CA ALA A 91 -3.00 4.80 8.00
C ALA A 91 -1.58 5.25 7.61
N ALA A 92 -1.15 5.02 6.36
CA ALA A 92 0.14 5.47 5.86
C ALA A 92 0.23 7.00 5.81
N LEU A 93 -0.83 7.69 5.42
CA LEU A 93 -0.87 9.15 5.39
C LEU A 93 -0.74 9.74 6.80
N ILE A 94 -1.38 9.13 7.79
CA ILE A 94 -1.28 9.57 9.20
C ILE A 94 0.10 9.24 9.77
N ALA A 95 0.64 8.05 9.51
CA ALA A 95 1.87 7.57 10.14
C ALA A 95 3.16 8.11 9.49
N PHE A 96 3.13 8.35 8.17
CA PHE A 96 4.32 8.69 7.38
C PHE A 96 4.15 10.00 6.60
N GLY A 97 3.04 10.71 6.78
CA GLY A 97 2.74 11.95 6.07
C GLY A 97 3.77 13.07 6.30
N ASP A 98 4.47 13.06 7.44
CA ASP A 98 5.55 14.01 7.73
C ASP A 98 6.76 13.87 6.78
N ASN A 99 6.84 12.77 6.02
CA ASN A 99 7.87 12.58 5.00
C ASN A 99 7.55 13.25 3.66
N LEU A 100 6.36 13.84 3.50
CA LEU A 100 5.88 14.54 2.28
C LEU A 100 6.12 16.05 2.38
#